data_AF-A0A0F9C5K2-F1
#
_entry.id   AF-A0A0F9C5K2-F1
#
_cell.length_a   1.000
_cell.length_b   1.000
_cell.length_c   1.000
_cell.angle_alpha   90.00
_cell.angle_beta   90.00
_cell.angle_gamma   90.00
#
_symmetry.space_group_name_H-M   'P 1'
#
loop_
_entity.id
_entity.type
_entity.pdbx_description
1 polymer ?
#
loop_
_entity_poly.entity_id
_entity_poly.type
_entity_poly.pdbx_seq_one_letter_code
_entity_poly.pdbx_strand_id
1 'polypeptide(L)'
;IYKEITFNQLFDDVTPTAFTNTGISEKPYSPVHIRGVRALNDDLTIDWIRRARVNGEWLDAIDVPLDETTEDYEVDILDAPGGTVVRTITTTASANGSVVTPGTQSAFYDVADQTADTGITPGTPVDVEIFQLSAIRGRGFPGVELT
;
A
#
# COMPACT_ATOMS: atom_id res chain seq x y z
N ILE A 1 -6.43 -18.94 22.30
CA ILE A 1 -6.13 -20.40 22.34
C ILE A 1 -7.17 -21.13 21.50
N TYR A 2 -6.80 -22.23 20.87
CA TYR A 2 -7.73 -23.11 20.16
C TYR A 2 -7.36 -24.59 20.39
N LYS A 3 -8.29 -25.50 20.12
CA LYS A 3 -8.07 -26.94 20.14
C LYS A 3 -8.51 -27.52 18.79
N GLU A 4 -7.63 -28.27 18.14
CA GLU A 4 -7.96 -29.03 16.92
C GLU A 4 -8.43 -30.42 17.34
N ILE A 5 -9.73 -30.69 17.20
CA ILE A 5 -10.32 -31.98 17.56
C ILE A 5 -10.45 -32.79 16.28
N THR A 6 -9.78 -33.94 16.23
CA THR A 6 -9.88 -34.88 15.11
C THR A 6 -10.72 -36.09 15.49
N PHE A 7 -10.96 -37.01 14.55
CA PHE A 7 -11.79 -38.19 14.80
C PHE A 7 -11.27 -39.00 15.99
N ASN A 8 -12.20 -39.43 16.85
CA ASN A 8 -11.93 -40.22 18.06
C ASN A 8 -11.12 -39.49 19.17
N GLN A 9 -11.18 -38.16 19.21
CA GLN A 9 -10.66 -37.34 20.33
C GLN A 9 -11.79 -36.61 21.06
N LEU A 10 -11.68 -36.47 22.38
CA LEU A 10 -12.58 -35.63 23.18
C LEU A 10 -11.97 -34.24 23.41
N PHE A 11 -12.83 -33.23 23.63
CA PHE A 11 -12.41 -31.84 23.86
C PHE A 11 -11.42 -31.72 25.03
N ASP A 12 -11.61 -32.51 26.08
CA ASP A 12 -10.78 -32.49 27.29
C ASP A 12 -9.40 -33.16 27.08
N ASP A 13 -9.30 -34.09 26.13
CA ASP A 13 -8.06 -34.85 25.85
C ASP A 13 -7.08 -34.09 24.95
N VAL A 14 -7.54 -33.03 24.28
CA VAL A 14 -6.72 -32.23 23.36
C VAL A 14 -6.06 -31.07 24.11
N THR A 15 -4.73 -30.96 23.99
CA THR A 15 -3.96 -29.85 24.57
C THR A 15 -4.22 -28.57 23.76
N PRO A 16 -4.53 -27.43 24.41
CA PRO A 16 -4.80 -26.19 23.71
C PRO A 16 -3.53 -25.58 23.11
N THR A 17 -3.63 -25.12 21.87
CA THR A 17 -2.58 -24.37 21.17
C THR A 17 -2.79 -22.87 21.39
N ALA A 18 -1.72 -22.15 21.76
CA ALA A 18 -1.75 -20.71 21.86
C ALA A 18 -1.86 -20.07 20.46
N PHE A 19 -2.71 -19.05 20.34
CA PHE A 19 -2.85 -18.26 19.13
C PHE A 19 -2.87 -16.79 19.50
N THR A 20 -2.03 -16.02 18.82
CA THR A 20 -1.96 -14.57 18.93
C THR A 20 -2.46 -13.99 17.62
N ASN A 21 -3.60 -13.30 17.65
CA ASN A 21 -4.09 -12.59 16.48
C ASN A 21 -3.23 -11.34 16.25
N THR A 22 -2.51 -11.30 15.13
CA THR A 22 -1.63 -10.19 14.75
C THR A 22 -2.35 -9.09 13.96
N GLY A 23 -3.67 -9.20 13.78
CA GLY A 23 -4.49 -8.18 13.11
C GLY A 23 -4.37 -8.17 11.58
N ILE A 24 -3.86 -9.25 10.97
CA ILE A 24 -3.62 -9.34 9.51
C ILE A 24 -4.91 -9.05 8.72
N SER A 25 -6.06 -9.56 9.17
CA SER A 25 -7.36 -9.34 8.53
C SER A 25 -7.89 -7.91 8.62
N GLU A 26 -7.23 -7.04 9.40
CA GLU A 26 -7.57 -5.62 9.54
C GLU A 26 -6.65 -4.73 8.69
N LYS A 27 -5.61 -5.28 8.06
CA LYS A 27 -4.74 -4.50 7.20
C LYS A 27 -5.46 -4.14 5.89
N PRO A 28 -5.33 -2.89 5.40
CA PRO A 28 -5.81 -2.52 4.06
C PRO A 28 -5.23 -3.42 2.98
N TYR A 29 -6.03 -3.73 1.96
CA TYR A 29 -5.60 -4.53 0.81
C TYR A 29 -4.63 -3.75 -0.08
N SER A 30 -3.78 -4.49 -0.82
CA SER A 30 -2.85 -3.91 -1.79
C SER A 30 -3.59 -3.06 -2.82
N PRO A 31 -3.19 -1.80 -3.05
CA PRO A 31 -3.60 -1.03 -4.22
C PRO A 31 -3.27 -1.75 -5.53
N VAL A 32 -4.04 -1.48 -6.58
CA VAL A 32 -3.92 -2.14 -7.89
C VAL A 32 -3.97 -1.13 -9.03
N HIS A 33 -3.71 -1.58 -10.27
CA HIS A 33 -3.69 -0.74 -11.46
C HIS A 33 -2.72 0.45 -11.35
N ILE A 34 -1.56 0.19 -10.76
CA ILE A 34 -0.49 1.18 -10.60
C ILE A 34 -0.01 1.61 -11.98
N ARG A 35 0.11 2.92 -12.21
CA ARG A 35 0.55 3.52 -13.47
C ARG A 35 1.37 4.77 -13.22
N GLY A 36 2.38 5.00 -14.05
CA GLY A 36 3.18 6.22 -14.03
C GLY A 36 2.94 7.07 -15.29
N VAL A 37 2.79 8.38 -15.12
CA VAL A 37 2.74 9.37 -16.20
C VAL A 37 3.86 10.38 -16.00
N ARG A 38 4.73 10.53 -17.02
CA ARG A 38 5.82 11.50 -17.00
C ARG A 38 5.43 12.79 -17.71
N ALA A 39 5.80 13.92 -17.12
CA ALA A 39 5.76 15.22 -17.75
C ALA A 39 7.01 15.46 -18.62
N LEU A 40 7.03 16.57 -19.38
CA LEU A 40 8.16 16.92 -20.27
C LEU A 40 9.47 17.21 -19.52
N ASN A 41 9.38 17.54 -18.24
CA ASN A 41 10.52 17.78 -17.34
C ASN A 41 10.87 16.55 -16.50
N ASP A 42 10.35 15.37 -16.85
CA ASP A 42 10.54 14.10 -16.15
C ASP A 42 9.92 13.99 -14.76
N ASP A 43 9.10 14.96 -14.33
CA ASP A 43 8.25 14.76 -13.14
C ASP A 43 7.35 13.54 -13.36
N LEU A 44 7.19 12.73 -12.31
CA LEU A 44 6.42 11.50 -12.37
C LEU A 44 5.18 11.60 -11.48
N THR A 45 4.01 11.48 -12.10
CA THR A 45 2.75 11.22 -11.39
C THR A 45 2.49 9.73 -11.38
N ILE A 46 2.21 9.19 -10.20
CA ILE A 46 1.96 7.76 -9.98
C ILE A 46 0.52 7.62 -9.49
N ASP A 47 -0.31 6.88 -10.23
CA ASP A 47 -1.73 6.68 -9.93
C ASP A 47 -2.03 5.20 -9.65
N TRP A 48 -3.05 4.93 -8.84
CA TRP A 48 -3.51 3.57 -8.52
C TRP A 48 -5.01 3.54 -8.24
N ILE A 49 -5.54 2.35 -7.92
CA ILE A 49 -6.93 2.16 -7.49
C ILE A 49 -6.93 1.45 -6.13
N ARG A 50 -7.68 2.00 -5.17
CA ARG A 50 -7.91 1.40 -3.85
C ARG A 50 -8.72 0.12 -3.96
N ARG A 51 -8.43 -0.85 -3.09
CA ARG A 51 -9.29 -2.02 -2.88
C ARG A 51 -10.00 -1.92 -1.54
N ALA A 52 -11.33 -2.04 -1.56
CA ALA A 52 -12.13 -2.11 -0.35
C ALA A 52 -12.06 -3.50 0.30
N ARG A 53 -12.04 -3.51 1.62
CA ARG A 53 -12.03 -4.72 2.47
C ARG A 53 -13.41 -5.01 3.04
N VAL A 54 -14.18 -3.96 3.34
CA VAL A 54 -15.54 -4.04 3.88
C VAL A 54 -16.47 -3.32 2.88
N ASN A 55 -17.77 -3.66 2.89
CA ASN A 55 -18.78 -3.00 2.06
C ASN A 55 -18.51 -2.97 0.54
N GLY A 56 -17.65 -3.87 0.03
CA GLY A 56 -17.34 -3.99 -1.40
C GLY A 56 -18.45 -4.61 -2.25
N GLU A 57 -19.71 -4.51 -1.81
CA GLU A 57 -20.86 -4.95 -2.58
C GLU A 57 -20.96 -4.10 -3.85
N TRP A 58 -21.23 -4.75 -4.99
CA TRP A 58 -21.50 -4.06 -6.24
C TRP A 58 -22.91 -3.47 -6.19
N LEU A 59 -22.99 -2.23 -5.70
CA LEU A 59 -24.21 -1.43 -5.68
C LEU A 59 -24.19 -0.46 -6.86
N ASP A 60 -25.29 -0.42 -7.62
CA ASP A 60 -25.41 0.50 -8.74
C ASP A 60 -25.39 1.96 -8.27
N ALA A 61 -24.59 2.79 -8.95
CA ALA A 61 -24.47 4.23 -8.75
C ALA A 61 -23.98 4.69 -7.36
N ILE A 62 -23.35 3.81 -6.57
CA ILE A 62 -22.77 4.13 -5.27
C ILE A 62 -21.32 3.65 -5.24
N ASP A 63 -20.39 4.56 -4.94
CA ASP A 63 -19.00 4.19 -4.69
C ASP A 63 -18.88 3.42 -3.37
N VAL A 64 -17.96 2.45 -3.35
CA VAL A 64 -17.71 1.66 -2.14
C VAL A 64 -17.23 2.59 -1.02
N PRO A 65 -17.91 2.60 0.15
CA PRO A 65 -17.50 3.42 1.28
C PRO A 65 -16.03 3.19 1.67
N LEU A 66 -15.42 4.22 2.27
CA LEU A 66 -14.08 4.09 2.82
C LEU A 66 -14.12 3.24 4.10
N ASP A 67 -13.22 2.25 4.17
CA ASP A 67 -13.13 1.33 5.31
C ASP A 67 -12.17 1.82 6.42
N GLU A 68 -11.53 2.95 6.19
CA GLU A 68 -10.57 3.61 7.07
C GLU A 68 -11.06 5.03 7.43
N THR A 69 -10.49 5.64 8.47
CA THR A 69 -10.87 7.00 8.89
C THR A 69 -10.48 8.05 7.86
N THR A 70 -9.35 7.85 7.19
CA THR A 70 -8.84 8.72 6.11
C THR A 70 -8.32 7.85 4.96
N GLU A 71 -8.40 8.37 3.75
CA GLU A 71 -7.80 7.75 2.56
C GLU A 71 -6.40 8.35 2.37
N ASP A 72 -5.44 7.75 3.08
CA ASP A 72 -4.03 8.15 3.04
C ASP A 72 -3.15 6.99 2.55
N TYR A 73 -2.04 7.35 1.89
CA TYR A 73 -1.10 6.40 1.34
C TYR A 73 0.35 6.82 1.61
N GLU A 74 1.22 5.82 1.60
CA GLU A 74 2.67 6.00 1.46
C GLU A 74 3.14 5.25 0.23
N VAL A 75 4.08 5.85 -0.50
CA VAL A 75 4.70 5.26 -1.69
C VAL A 75 6.18 5.13 -1.43
N ASP A 76 6.68 3.91 -1.37
CA ASP A 76 8.11 3.66 -1.38
C ASP A 76 8.60 3.58 -2.83
N ILE A 77 9.67 4.32 -3.12
CA ILE A 77 10.43 4.27 -4.36
C ILE A 77 11.64 3.37 -4.11
N LEU A 78 11.87 2.40 -4.99
CA LEU A 78 12.96 1.44 -4.89
C LEU A 78 14.03 1.69 -5.96
N ASP A 79 15.29 1.37 -5.65
CA ASP A 79 16.42 1.46 -6.59
C ASP A 79 16.36 0.40 -7.72
N ALA A 80 15.63 -0.69 -7.49
CA ALA A 80 15.44 -1.81 -8.41
C ALA A 80 14.21 -2.63 -7.98
N PRO A 81 13.74 -3.59 -8.81
CA PRO A 81 12.62 -4.46 -8.42
C PRO A 81 12.96 -5.28 -7.16
N GLY A 82 12.21 -5.05 -6.08
CA GLY A 82 12.48 -5.66 -4.76
C GLY A 82 13.78 -5.20 -4.11
N GLY A 83 14.31 -4.05 -4.54
CA GLY A 83 15.55 -3.45 -4.07
C GLY A 83 15.40 -2.68 -2.76
N THR A 84 16.25 -1.69 -2.55
CA THR A 84 16.24 -0.84 -1.35
C THR A 84 15.33 0.36 -1.56
N VAL A 85 14.56 0.71 -0.53
CA VAL A 85 13.78 1.95 -0.52
C VAL A 85 14.73 3.16 -0.51
N VAL A 86 14.69 3.95 -1.57
CA VAL A 86 15.48 5.18 -1.71
C VAL A 86 14.70 6.41 -1.23
N ARG A 87 13.37 6.33 -1.26
CA ARG A 87 12.46 7.37 -0.77
C ARG A 87 11.12 6.79 -0.35
N THR A 88 10.54 7.37 0.69
CA THR A 88 9.12 7.22 1.01
C THR A 88 8.43 8.56 0.77
N ILE A 89 7.51 8.60 -0.18
CA ILE A 89 6.63 9.73 -0.42
C ILE A 89 5.43 9.59 0.51
N THR A 90 5.14 10.65 1.26
CA THR A 90 4.05 10.70 2.25
C THR A 90 3.10 11.84 1.94
N THR A 91 2.09 12.04 2.77
CA THR A 91 1.18 13.20 2.69
C THR A 91 1.85 14.53 3.05
N THR A 92 3.05 14.50 3.62
CA THR A 92 3.88 15.69 3.85
C THR A 92 4.83 15.85 2.68
N ALA A 93 4.75 17.00 1.99
CA ALA A 93 5.61 17.28 0.85
C ALA A 93 7.09 17.28 1.24
N SER A 94 7.92 16.71 0.37
CA SER A 94 9.37 16.81 0.45
C SER A 94 9.83 18.26 0.29
N ALA A 95 11.12 18.52 0.52
CA ALA A 95 11.73 19.82 0.24
C ALA A 95 11.60 20.26 -1.24
N ASN A 96 11.54 19.31 -2.18
CA ASN A 96 11.39 19.58 -3.62
C ASN A 96 9.95 19.41 -4.12
N GLY A 97 9.01 18.98 -3.26
CA GLY A 97 7.58 18.97 -3.58
C GLY A 97 6.98 17.59 -3.84
N SER A 98 7.74 16.50 -3.78
CA SER A 98 7.15 15.15 -3.87
C SER A 98 6.18 14.90 -2.73
N VAL A 99 4.95 14.47 -3.05
CA VAL A 99 3.86 14.36 -2.07
C VAL A 99 2.77 13.40 -2.54
N VAL A 100 2.13 12.69 -1.60
CA VAL A 100 0.85 12.01 -1.80
C VAL A 100 -0.27 12.99 -1.44
N THR A 101 -1.22 13.24 -2.33
CA THR A 101 -2.33 14.14 -1.99
C THR A 101 -3.37 13.38 -1.15
N PRO A 102 -3.72 13.83 0.08
CA PRO A 102 -4.70 13.15 0.92
C PRO A 102 -6.06 13.00 0.23
N GLY A 103 -6.72 11.86 0.40
CA GLY A 103 -8.00 11.57 -0.24
C GLY A 103 -7.91 11.31 -1.75
N THR A 104 -6.70 11.15 -2.30
CA THR A 104 -6.49 10.83 -3.70
C THR A 104 -5.64 9.57 -3.84
N GLN A 105 -5.78 8.89 -4.98
CA GLN A 105 -5.03 7.68 -5.32
C GLN A 105 -3.84 8.05 -6.23
N SER A 106 -3.12 9.12 -5.86
CA SER A 106 -2.06 9.71 -6.67
C SER A 106 -0.90 10.23 -5.81
N ALA A 107 0.33 10.05 -6.31
CA ALA A 107 1.56 10.59 -5.76
C ALA A 107 2.34 11.36 -6.83
N PHE A 108 2.91 12.49 -6.43
CA PHE A 108 3.81 13.27 -7.25
C PHE A 108 5.26 13.03 -6.81
N TYR A 109 6.13 12.73 -7.78
CA TYR A 109 7.57 12.52 -7.58
C TYR A 109 8.35 13.50 -8.46
N ASP A 110 8.83 14.56 -7.81
CA ASP A 110 9.54 15.68 -8.43
C ASP A 110 10.87 15.23 -9.05
N VAL A 111 11.23 15.79 -10.21
CA VAL A 111 12.48 15.45 -10.91
C VAL A 111 13.75 15.76 -10.10
N ALA A 112 13.74 16.79 -9.23
CA ALA A 112 14.88 17.10 -8.38
C ALA A 112 15.02 16.06 -7.26
N ASP A 113 13.92 15.53 -6.74
CA ASP A 113 13.94 14.38 -5.84
C ASP A 113 14.44 13.11 -6.57
N GLN A 114 13.98 12.85 -7.79
CA GLN A 114 14.48 11.74 -8.62
C GLN A 114 16.00 11.83 -8.84
N THR A 115 16.52 13.04 -9.03
CA THR A 115 17.97 13.25 -9.24
C THR A 115 18.77 13.09 -7.94
N ALA A 116 18.17 13.37 -6.79
CA ALA A 116 18.80 13.22 -5.48
C ALA A 116 18.84 11.76 -5.00
N ASP A 117 17.89 10.94 -5.45
CA ASP A 117 17.73 9.56 -5.00
C ASP A 117 18.69 8.62 -5.72
N THR A 118 19.49 7.90 -4.92
CA THR A 118 20.55 7.03 -5.45
C THR A 118 19.96 5.87 -6.24
N GLY A 119 20.44 5.64 -7.47
CA GLY A 119 19.96 4.55 -8.32
C GLY A 119 18.73 4.93 -9.17
N ILE A 120 18.15 6.11 -8.96
CA ILE A 120 17.06 6.63 -9.79
C ILE A 120 17.66 7.51 -10.90
N THR A 121 17.14 7.34 -12.11
CA THR A 121 17.46 8.21 -13.25
C THR A 121 16.16 8.83 -13.75
N PRO A 122 16.02 10.17 -13.77
CA PRO A 122 14.90 10.83 -14.41
C PRO A 122 14.64 10.30 -15.82
N GLY A 123 13.36 10.06 -16.13
CA GLY A 123 12.93 9.54 -17.43
C GLY A 123 12.94 8.01 -17.57
N THR A 124 13.54 7.25 -16.64
CA THR A 124 13.50 5.77 -16.69
C THR A 124 12.34 5.20 -15.87
N PRO A 125 11.89 3.96 -16.09
CA PRO A 125 10.96 3.31 -15.16
C PRO A 125 11.48 3.31 -13.72
N VAL A 126 10.57 3.35 -12.75
CA VAL A 126 10.87 3.25 -11.32
C VAL A 126 10.02 2.15 -10.70
N ASP A 127 10.59 1.42 -9.76
CA ASP A 127 9.88 0.40 -8.99
C ASP A 127 9.26 1.04 -7.75
N VAL A 128 8.00 0.70 -7.48
CA VAL A 128 7.24 1.29 -6.37
C VAL A 128 6.47 0.25 -5.56
N GLU A 129 6.38 0.51 -4.26
CA GLU A 129 5.50 -0.18 -3.34
C GLU A 129 4.52 0.82 -2.72
N ILE A 130 3.23 0.62 -2.96
CA ILE A 130 2.17 1.54 -2.52
C ILE A 130 1.39 0.92 -1.38
N PHE A 131 1.27 1.65 -0.27
CA PHE A 131 0.57 1.19 0.93
C PHE A 131 -0.59 2.11 1.25
N GLN A 132 -1.81 1.57 1.32
CA GLN A 132 -2.88 2.28 2.01
C GLN A 132 -2.62 2.24 3.52
N LEU A 133 -2.80 3.38 4.18
CA LEU A 133 -2.64 3.49 5.62
C LEU A 133 -3.94 3.16 6.37
N SER A 134 -3.78 2.47 7.49
CA SER A 134 -4.82 2.32 8.51
C SER A 134 -4.41 3.06 9.78
N ALA A 135 -5.36 3.76 10.39
CA ALA A 135 -5.15 4.46 11.66
C ALA A 135 -4.77 3.50 12.81
N ILE A 136 -5.15 2.22 12.70
CA ILE A 136 -4.95 1.21 13.75
C ILE A 136 -3.77 0.29 13.43
N ARG A 137 -3.56 -0.04 12.15
CA ARG A 137 -2.56 -1.03 11.70
C ARG A 137 -1.35 -0.43 10.99
N GLY A 138 -1.35 0.86 10.66
CA GLY A 138 -0.34 1.49 9.82
C GLY A 138 -0.42 0.99 8.38
N ARG A 139 0.73 0.75 7.75
CA ARG A 139 0.80 0.29 6.34
C ARG A 139 0.05 -1.01 6.11
N GLY A 140 -0.78 -1.02 5.07
CA GLY A 140 -1.47 -2.20 4.53
C GLY A 140 -0.53 -3.20 3.86
N PHE A 141 -1.06 -3.94 2.89
CA PHE A 141 -0.25 -4.77 2.00
C PHE A 141 0.32 -3.93 0.85
N PRO A 142 1.55 -4.22 0.38
CA PRO A 142 2.14 -3.49 -0.74
C PRO A 142 1.36 -3.76 -2.01
N GLY A 143 0.97 -2.70 -2.71
CA GLY A 143 0.65 -2.73 -4.13
C GLY A 143 1.94 -2.62 -4.92
N VAL A 144 2.17 -3.57 -5.82
CA VAL A 144 3.30 -3.60 -6.74
C VAL A 144 2.79 -3.85 -8.16
N GLU A 145 3.43 -3.26 -9.16
CA GLU A 145 3.22 -3.65 -10.54
C GLU A 145 4.02 -4.94 -10.80
N LEU A 146 3.33 -6.02 -11.18
CA LEU A 146 4.00 -7.26 -11.60
C LEU A 146 4.41 -7.08 -13.07
N THR A 147 5.71 -6.99 -13.31
CA THR A 147 6.30 -6.90 -14.66
C THR A 147 6.33 -8.25 -15.37
#